data_AF-A0AB34KZM3-F1
#
_entry.id   AF-A0AB34KZM3-F1
#
_cell.length_a   1.000
_cell.length_b   1.000
_cell.length_c   1.000
_cell.angle_alpha   90.00
_cell.angle_beta   90.00
_cell.angle_gamma   90.00
#
_symmetry.space_group_name_H-M   'P 1'
#
loop_
_entity.id
_entity.type
_entity.pdbx_description
1 polymer ?
#
loop_
_entity_poly.entity_id
_entity_poly.type
_entity_poly.pdbx_seq_one_letter_code
_entity_poly.pdbx_strand_id
1 'polypeptide(L)'
;MTNASSSNSQQSSARASIAPPSPPPESQDQIIHHSVPSLSTLPSLPTLDKLTSPPDCFYQYSFLSAYTAGAVSDGPPVSFLTQYGDYAYGFFPCGTPLALIDSQPYIFTKDGEADKADAEAPVAFAMICLFHPQNRIVTGGGDTVGNLRETFGRGQFGYDGRNSPVVFAVRGAFKLVKLKFGVTFENVQGVVCGFALPGWMEGISGKGFRCVFVSGCKRLGGEVLDFDSIQGSFVEWSVSENVHMGLPWDAKFETMKL
;
A
#
# COMPACT_ATOMS: atom_id res chain seq x y z
N MET A 1 31.54 38.51 3.66
CA MET A 1 31.43 39.80 2.96
C MET A 1 31.05 39.48 1.52
N THR A 2 29.86 39.89 1.07
CA THR A 2 29.60 40.93 0.04
C THR A 2 29.94 40.50 -1.40
N ASN A 3 29.12 40.65 -2.45
CA ASN A 3 27.75 41.15 -2.65
C ASN A 3 27.17 40.35 -3.86
N ALA A 4 25.88 40.09 -4.08
CA ALA A 4 24.65 40.88 -3.98
C ALA A 4 24.44 41.90 -5.14
N SER A 5 23.41 41.63 -5.97
CA SER A 5 22.76 42.53 -6.97
C SER A 5 23.64 43.02 -8.16
N SER A 6 23.11 43.61 -9.25
CA SER A 6 21.79 44.24 -9.47
C SER A 6 21.29 44.22 -10.93
N SER A 7 19.96 44.31 -11.08
CA SER A 7 19.15 45.05 -12.09
C SER A 7 19.68 45.38 -13.50
N ASN A 8 18.85 45.12 -14.51
CA ASN A 8 18.21 46.13 -15.39
C ASN A 8 17.25 45.43 -16.38
N SER A 9 16.25 46.01 -17.05
CA SER A 9 15.24 47.06 -16.78
C SER A 9 14.76 47.60 -18.14
N GLN A 10 13.44 47.62 -18.39
CA GLN A 10 12.74 48.42 -19.42
C GLN A 10 13.09 48.20 -20.91
N GLN A 11 12.10 47.74 -21.70
CA GLN A 11 11.38 48.50 -22.76
C GLN A 11 10.30 47.55 -23.34
N SER A 12 9.02 47.89 -23.52
CA SER A 12 8.35 49.10 -24.01
C SER A 12 8.39 49.29 -25.53
N SER A 13 7.46 48.64 -26.24
CA SER A 13 6.51 49.34 -27.12
C SER A 13 5.37 48.40 -27.52
N ALA A 14 4.25 48.95 -28.00
CA ALA A 14 3.07 48.17 -28.42
C ALA A 14 2.54 48.68 -29.76
N ARG A 15 2.14 47.75 -30.64
CA ARG A 15 1.16 48.03 -31.71
C ARG A 15 0.51 46.73 -32.20
N ALA A 16 -0.80 46.63 -32.07
CA ALA A 16 -1.61 45.61 -32.73
C ALA A 16 -2.23 46.18 -34.01
N SER A 17 -2.40 45.33 -35.02
CA SER A 17 -3.15 45.61 -36.25
C SER A 17 -3.67 44.27 -36.80
N ILE A 18 -4.93 44.20 -37.24
CA ILE A 18 -5.64 42.93 -37.48
C ILE A 18 -6.48 42.99 -38.78
N ALA A 19 -6.67 41.81 -39.39
CA ALA A 19 -7.63 41.41 -40.44
C ALA A 19 -7.21 41.62 -41.92
N PRO A 20 -7.81 40.89 -42.90
CA PRO A 20 -8.72 39.72 -42.85
C PRO A 20 -8.15 38.43 -43.54
N PRO A 21 -8.90 37.31 -43.69
CA PRO A 21 -8.36 35.98 -44.08
C PRO A 21 -8.79 35.40 -45.46
N SER A 22 -8.37 34.14 -45.75
CA SER A 22 -8.79 33.17 -46.82
C SER A 22 -7.96 33.17 -48.13
N PRO A 23 -7.99 32.10 -48.99
CA PRO A 23 -8.51 30.71 -48.87
C PRO A 23 -7.42 29.61 -49.17
N PRO A 24 -7.74 28.28 -49.13
CA PRO A 24 -6.83 27.15 -49.50
C PRO A 24 -6.90 26.80 -51.01
N PRO A 25 -6.20 25.78 -51.57
CA PRO A 25 -5.35 24.71 -50.99
C PRO A 25 -3.89 24.71 -51.58
N GLU A 26 -3.04 23.67 -51.71
CA GLU A 26 -3.13 22.19 -51.61
C GLU A 26 -1.77 21.55 -51.15
N SER A 27 -1.18 20.60 -51.90
CA SER A 27 -0.16 19.63 -51.44
C SER A 27 1.21 19.68 -52.16
N GLN A 28 2.28 19.34 -51.42
CA GLN A 28 3.53 18.73 -51.92
C GLN A 28 4.11 17.77 -50.85
N ASP A 29 4.84 16.74 -51.26
CA ASP A 29 5.24 15.62 -50.41
C ASP A 29 6.53 15.80 -49.59
N GLN A 30 6.49 15.20 -48.39
CA GLN A 30 7.56 14.63 -47.55
C GLN A 30 9.04 15.06 -47.71
N ILE A 31 9.66 15.34 -46.56
CA ILE A 31 10.80 14.57 -46.01
C ILE A 31 10.74 14.66 -44.48
N ILE A 32 10.92 13.55 -43.76
CA ILE A 32 10.92 13.51 -42.29
C ILE A 32 12.33 13.22 -41.78
N HIS A 33 12.91 14.17 -41.04
CA HIS A 33 14.14 13.95 -40.27
C HIS A 33 13.80 13.61 -38.81
N HIS A 34 14.13 12.40 -38.36
CA HIS A 34 14.05 12.04 -36.95
C HIS A 34 15.10 12.81 -36.14
N SER A 35 14.63 13.78 -35.33
CA SER A 35 15.38 14.29 -34.18
C SER A 35 14.90 13.55 -32.93
N VAL A 36 15.81 12.97 -32.17
CA VAL A 36 15.48 12.24 -30.92
C VAL A 36 15.28 13.25 -29.78
N PRO A 37 14.08 13.35 -29.17
CA PRO A 37 13.87 14.17 -27.98
C PRO A 37 14.52 13.53 -26.74
N SER A 38 14.77 14.34 -25.71
CA SER A 38 15.31 13.89 -24.43
C SER A 38 14.42 12.84 -23.74
N LEU A 39 15.02 12.03 -22.87
CA LEU A 39 14.34 11.04 -22.04
C LEU A 39 13.49 11.71 -20.94
N SER A 40 12.37 12.31 -21.32
CA SER A 40 11.56 13.18 -20.46
C SER A 40 10.04 12.96 -20.60
N THR A 41 9.62 11.70 -20.74
CA THR A 41 8.27 11.23 -20.40
C THR A 41 8.35 9.76 -20.01
N LEU A 42 8.14 9.45 -18.73
CA LEU A 42 7.60 8.14 -18.36
C LEU A 42 6.18 8.03 -18.97
N PRO A 43 5.73 6.84 -19.39
CA PRO A 43 4.34 6.66 -19.76
C PRO A 43 3.46 6.99 -18.55
N SER A 44 2.40 7.76 -18.74
CA SER A 44 1.38 7.95 -17.72
C SER A 44 0.82 6.58 -17.33
N LEU A 45 0.90 6.22 -16.05
CA LEU A 45 0.20 5.06 -15.49
C LEU A 45 -1.27 5.11 -15.96
N PRO A 46 -1.87 3.98 -16.37
CA PRO A 46 -3.25 3.96 -16.80
C PRO A 46 -4.14 4.42 -15.63
N THR A 47 -4.98 5.43 -15.86
CA THR A 47 -5.93 5.93 -14.86
C THR A 47 -6.95 4.83 -14.54
N LEU A 48 -6.70 4.10 -13.45
CA LEU A 48 -7.53 2.99 -13.05
C LEU A 48 -8.69 3.52 -12.19
N ASP A 49 -9.84 3.76 -12.82
CA ASP A 49 -11.08 4.27 -12.19
C ASP A 49 -11.69 3.27 -11.18
N LYS A 50 -10.98 3.00 -10.06
CA LYS A 50 -11.21 1.88 -9.12
C LYS A 50 -11.57 0.57 -9.85
N LEU A 51 -10.84 0.31 -10.95
CA LEU A 51 -11.38 -0.48 -12.03
C LEU A 51 -11.32 -1.99 -11.75
N THR A 52 -12.50 -2.60 -11.54
CA THR A 52 -12.78 -4.03 -11.79
C THR A 52 -12.03 -5.10 -11.00
N SER A 53 -11.16 -4.75 -10.03
CA SER A 53 -10.71 -5.74 -9.03
C SER A 53 -11.95 -6.31 -8.30
N PRO A 54 -12.18 -7.64 -8.30
CA PRO A 54 -13.27 -8.20 -7.52
C PRO A 54 -13.02 -7.97 -6.02
N PRO A 55 -14.09 -7.91 -5.20
CA PRO A 55 -13.96 -7.86 -3.75
C PRO A 55 -13.04 -8.96 -3.21
N ASP A 56 -12.30 -8.67 -2.14
CA ASP A 56 -11.35 -9.58 -1.50
C ASP A 56 -10.17 -10.08 -2.38
N CYS A 57 -9.99 -9.51 -3.58
CA CYS A 57 -8.81 -9.72 -4.40
C CYS A 57 -7.55 -9.23 -3.67
N PHE A 58 -6.55 -10.11 -3.58
CA PHE A 58 -5.25 -9.80 -3.01
C PHE A 58 -4.35 -9.25 -4.12
N TYR A 59 -4.12 -7.94 -4.14
CA TYR A 59 -3.07 -7.35 -4.97
C TYR A 59 -1.77 -7.28 -4.17
N GLN A 60 -0.64 -7.59 -4.79
CA GLN A 60 0.69 -7.38 -4.20
C GLN A 60 1.62 -6.63 -5.16
N TYR A 61 2.36 -5.66 -4.66
CA TYR A 61 3.55 -5.12 -5.32
C TYR A 61 4.83 -5.73 -4.72
N SER A 62 5.74 -6.16 -5.60
CA SER A 62 7.04 -6.77 -5.28
C SER A 62 6.97 -8.14 -4.59
N PHE A 63 8.13 -8.74 -4.34
CA PHE A 63 8.30 -9.99 -3.58
C PHE A 63 9.03 -9.70 -2.27
N LEU A 64 8.68 -10.42 -1.20
CA LEU A 64 9.38 -10.29 0.08
C LEU A 64 10.85 -10.78 -0.02
N SER A 65 11.12 -11.80 -0.84
CA SER A 65 12.49 -12.28 -1.16
C SER A 65 13.31 -11.20 -1.88
N ALA A 66 12.75 -10.56 -2.91
CA ALA A 66 13.39 -9.46 -3.62
C ALA A 66 13.71 -8.29 -2.67
N TYR A 67 12.72 -7.85 -1.89
CA TYR A 67 12.89 -6.80 -0.87
C TYR A 67 13.96 -7.15 0.17
N THR A 68 14.00 -8.39 0.69
CA THR A 68 15.01 -8.80 1.68
C THR A 68 16.41 -9.01 1.09
N ALA A 69 16.53 -9.30 -0.21
CA ALA A 69 17.79 -9.19 -0.97
C ALA A 69 18.14 -7.73 -1.38
N GLY A 70 17.29 -6.77 -1.01
CA GLY A 70 17.44 -5.34 -1.27
C GLY A 70 17.22 -4.96 -2.73
N ALA A 71 16.48 -5.73 -3.54
CA ALA A 71 15.84 -5.19 -4.73
C ALA A 71 14.72 -4.27 -4.25
N VAL A 72 15.00 -2.98 -4.35
CA VAL A 72 14.17 -1.89 -3.87
C VAL A 72 14.19 -0.84 -4.98
N SER A 73 13.31 -1.04 -5.94
CA SER A 73 12.97 -0.03 -6.95
C SER A 73 12.15 1.09 -6.29
N ASP A 74 12.11 2.25 -6.95
CA ASP A 74 11.05 3.22 -6.74
C ASP A 74 9.72 2.62 -7.25
N GLY A 75 9.04 1.90 -6.35
CA GLY A 75 7.73 1.32 -6.60
C GLY A 75 6.61 2.36 -6.59
N PRO A 76 5.34 1.92 -6.71
CA PRO A 76 4.21 2.82 -6.78
C PRO A 76 4.13 3.74 -5.54
N PRO A 77 3.67 4.99 -5.69
CA PRO A 77 3.47 5.91 -4.57
C PRO A 77 2.34 5.42 -3.66
N VAL A 78 2.30 5.85 -2.40
CA VAL A 78 1.22 5.49 -1.45
C VAL A 78 -0.18 5.83 -2.00
N SER A 79 -0.32 6.90 -2.79
CA SER A 79 -1.56 7.30 -3.45
C SER A 79 -2.14 6.20 -4.35
N PHE A 80 -1.29 5.40 -5.01
CA PHE A 80 -1.69 4.21 -5.79
C PHE A 80 -2.46 3.18 -4.97
N LEU A 81 -2.11 2.97 -3.69
CA LEU A 81 -2.71 1.91 -2.88
C LEU A 81 -4.23 2.09 -2.75
N THR A 82 -4.70 3.34 -2.67
CA THR A 82 -6.13 3.69 -2.55
C THR A 82 -6.95 3.44 -3.82
N GLN A 83 -6.30 3.16 -4.96
CA GLN A 83 -6.95 2.78 -6.22
C GLN A 83 -7.30 1.29 -6.25
N TYR A 84 -6.52 0.46 -5.53
CA TYR A 84 -6.65 -1.01 -5.52
C TYR A 84 -7.37 -1.56 -4.29
N GLY A 85 -7.48 -0.79 -3.20
CA GLY A 85 -8.14 -1.23 -1.99
C GLY A 85 -8.31 -0.16 -0.92
N ASP A 86 -8.81 -0.60 0.22
CA ASP A 86 -9.02 0.17 1.44
C ASP A 86 -8.22 -0.39 2.64
N TYR A 87 -7.67 -1.60 2.49
CA TYR A 87 -6.78 -2.27 3.43
C TYR A 87 -5.44 -2.64 2.78
N ALA A 88 -4.33 -2.43 3.50
CA ALA A 88 -2.99 -2.80 3.02
C ALA A 88 -1.99 -2.98 4.17
N TYR A 89 -0.90 -3.71 3.88
CA TYR A 89 0.28 -3.87 4.73
C TYR A 89 1.52 -3.90 3.83
N GLY A 90 2.54 -3.11 4.15
CA GLY A 90 3.73 -2.98 3.31
C GLY A 90 4.93 -2.33 4.02
N PHE A 91 5.94 -1.97 3.23
CA PHE A 91 7.16 -1.30 3.69
C PHE A 91 7.66 -0.28 2.68
N PHE A 92 8.23 0.80 3.19
CA PHE A 92 9.04 1.74 2.41
C PHE A 92 10.47 1.21 2.17
N PRO A 93 11.22 1.76 1.20
CA PRO A 93 12.64 1.49 1.00
C PRO A 93 13.53 1.51 2.26
N CYS A 94 13.17 2.33 3.25
CA CYS A 94 13.87 2.45 4.53
C CYS A 94 13.46 1.41 5.59
N GLY A 95 12.53 0.51 5.29
CA GLY A 95 12.01 -0.50 6.21
C GLY A 95 10.98 0.01 7.22
N THR A 96 10.54 1.27 7.12
CA THR A 96 9.37 1.77 7.87
C THR A 96 8.13 0.99 7.43
N PRO A 97 7.34 0.40 8.36
CA PRO A 97 6.10 -0.28 8.02
C PRO A 97 5.02 0.71 7.55
N LEU A 98 4.27 0.29 6.55
CA LEU A 98 3.15 1.00 5.94
C LEU A 98 1.87 0.18 6.13
N ALA A 99 0.75 0.84 6.41
CA ALA A 99 -0.56 0.23 6.32
C ALA A 99 -1.58 1.16 5.66
N LEU A 100 -2.60 0.57 5.05
CA LEU A 100 -3.84 1.25 4.67
C LEU A 100 -4.95 0.64 5.54
N ILE A 101 -5.77 1.49 6.18
CA ILE A 101 -6.89 1.05 7.01
C ILE A 101 -8.05 2.01 6.79
N ASP A 102 -9.21 1.48 6.39
CA ASP A 102 -10.39 2.27 6.02
C ASP A 102 -10.04 3.39 5.01
N SER A 103 -9.25 3.04 3.99
CA SER A 103 -8.70 3.95 2.95
C SER A 103 -7.75 5.07 3.44
N GLN A 104 -7.38 5.15 4.72
CA GLN A 104 -6.37 6.09 5.21
C GLN A 104 -5.00 5.38 5.35
N PRO A 105 -3.93 5.87 4.71
CA PRO A 105 -2.60 5.29 4.88
C PRO A 105 -1.89 5.83 6.14
N TYR A 106 -1.13 4.97 6.80
CA TYR A 106 -0.40 5.22 8.05
C TYR A 106 1.04 4.71 8.01
N ILE A 107 1.92 5.41 8.73
CA ILE A 107 3.28 4.96 9.10
C ILE A 107 3.38 4.83 10.62
N PHE A 108 4.37 4.05 11.08
CA PHE A 108 4.55 3.74 12.49
C PHE A 108 5.97 3.98 12.98
N THR A 109 6.12 4.67 14.11
CA THR A 109 7.40 4.81 14.80
C THR A 109 7.73 3.54 15.58
N LYS A 110 8.99 3.40 16.01
CA LYS A 110 9.41 2.25 16.86
C LYS A 110 8.82 2.34 18.28
N ASP A 111 8.42 3.54 18.68
CA ASP A 111 7.83 3.89 19.97
C ASP A 111 6.29 3.75 19.96
N GLY A 112 5.71 3.35 18.82
CA GLY A 112 4.29 3.02 18.66
C GLY A 112 3.38 4.21 18.33
N GLU A 113 3.94 5.34 17.92
CA GLU A 113 3.15 6.45 17.37
C GLU A 113 2.75 6.12 15.93
N ALA A 114 1.53 6.54 15.56
CA ALA A 114 0.97 6.38 14.23
C ALA A 114 0.74 7.75 13.59
N ASP A 115 1.33 7.94 12.41
CA ASP A 115 1.22 9.15 11.60
C ASP A 115 0.65 8.84 10.22
N LYS A 116 0.25 9.86 9.46
CA LYS A 116 -0.13 9.66 8.05
C LYS A 116 1.10 9.42 7.19
N ALA A 117 1.00 8.49 6.25
CA ALA A 117 1.99 8.38 5.19
C ALA A 117 1.89 9.56 4.20
N ASP A 118 3.02 9.99 3.66
CA ASP A 118 3.06 10.87 2.49
C ASP A 118 2.48 10.13 1.28
N ALA A 119 1.61 10.80 0.52
CA ALA A 119 0.93 10.25 -0.64
C ALA A 119 1.90 9.87 -1.76
N GLU A 120 3.00 10.60 -1.92
CA GLU A 120 3.91 10.45 -3.06
C GLU A 120 5.17 9.63 -2.73
N ALA A 121 5.30 9.13 -1.49
CA ALA A 121 6.44 8.31 -1.09
C ALA A 121 6.40 6.92 -1.78
N PRO A 122 7.51 6.45 -2.39
CA PRO A 122 7.55 5.19 -3.14
C PRO A 122 7.51 3.98 -2.20
N VAL A 123 6.69 2.98 -2.53
CA VAL A 123 6.48 1.78 -1.73
C VAL A 123 7.33 0.62 -2.28
N ALA A 124 8.14 -0.02 -1.42
CA ALA A 124 9.06 -1.08 -1.84
C ALA A 124 8.39 -2.47 -1.90
N PHE A 125 7.38 -2.70 -1.06
CA PHE A 125 6.56 -3.90 -1.01
C PHE A 125 5.21 -3.54 -0.39
N ALA A 126 4.09 -4.03 -0.94
CA ALA A 126 2.78 -3.93 -0.29
C ALA A 126 1.83 -5.03 -0.74
N MET A 127 1.08 -5.58 0.22
CA MET A 127 -0.14 -6.36 0.01
C MET A 127 -1.34 -5.44 0.20
N ILE A 128 -2.33 -5.49 -0.69
CA ILE A 128 -3.49 -4.61 -0.76
C ILE A 128 -4.75 -5.46 -0.97
N CYS A 129 -5.86 -5.07 -0.36
CA CYS A 129 -7.17 -5.68 -0.53
C CYS A 129 -8.28 -4.61 -0.50
N LEU A 130 -9.32 -4.83 -1.31
CA LEU A 130 -10.60 -4.14 -1.20
C LEU A 130 -11.54 -4.98 -0.32
N PHE A 131 -11.46 -4.78 0.99
CA PHE A 131 -11.87 -5.75 2.00
C PHE A 131 -13.40 -5.76 2.24
N HIS A 132 -14.04 -6.86 1.84
CA HIS A 132 -15.48 -7.07 1.97
C HIS A 132 -15.73 -8.34 2.81
N PRO A 133 -15.62 -8.27 4.15
CA PRO A 133 -15.62 -9.46 5.00
C PRO A 133 -16.87 -10.32 4.82
N GLN A 134 -16.67 -11.47 4.16
CA GLN A 134 -17.68 -12.51 3.93
C GLN A 134 -18.14 -13.15 5.25
N ASN A 135 -17.29 -13.09 6.28
CA ASN A 135 -17.52 -13.73 7.57
C ASN A 135 -17.28 -12.77 8.74
N ARG A 136 -18.03 -12.95 9.83
CA ARG A 136 -17.97 -12.12 11.04
C ARG A 136 -18.36 -12.91 12.28
N ILE A 137 -17.58 -12.78 13.37
CA ILE A 137 -17.93 -13.29 14.71
C ILE A 137 -17.75 -12.20 15.77
N VAL A 138 -18.58 -12.26 16.81
CA VAL A 138 -18.40 -11.44 18.02
C VAL A 138 -17.51 -12.22 19.00
N THR A 139 -16.54 -11.51 19.59
CA THR A 139 -15.55 -12.07 20.51
C THR A 139 -16.14 -12.38 21.89
N GLY A 140 -15.72 -13.50 22.48
CA GLY A 140 -15.91 -13.78 23.90
C GLY A 140 -14.97 -12.98 24.80
N GLY A 141 -13.91 -12.39 24.23
CA GLY A 141 -12.76 -11.85 24.97
C GLY A 141 -11.65 -12.89 25.12
N GLY A 142 -10.41 -12.43 25.26
CA GLY A 142 -9.22 -13.28 25.37
C GLY A 142 -8.71 -13.87 24.05
N ASP A 143 -9.19 -13.38 22.90
CA ASP A 143 -8.65 -13.78 21.59
C ASP A 143 -7.24 -13.23 21.41
N THR A 144 -6.34 -14.07 20.88
CA THR A 144 -4.94 -13.76 20.57
C THR A 144 -4.62 -14.00 19.09
N VAL A 145 -3.43 -13.59 18.64
CA VAL A 145 -2.91 -13.97 17.31
C VAL A 145 -2.72 -15.49 17.20
N GLY A 146 -2.50 -16.18 18.32
CA GLY A 146 -2.48 -17.65 18.40
C GLY A 146 -3.85 -18.26 18.13
N ASN A 147 -4.90 -17.75 18.76
CA ASN A 147 -6.26 -18.26 18.58
C ASN A 147 -6.74 -18.08 17.14
N LEU A 148 -6.60 -16.88 16.56
CA LEU A 148 -6.97 -16.62 15.15
C LEU A 148 -6.28 -17.60 14.19
N ARG A 149 -5.00 -17.90 14.43
CA ARG A 149 -4.21 -18.84 13.61
C ARG A 149 -4.77 -20.26 13.67
N GLU A 150 -5.20 -20.70 14.84
CA GLU A 150 -5.90 -21.97 14.96
C GLU A 150 -7.26 -21.95 14.27
N THR A 151 -8.07 -20.91 14.47
CA THR A 151 -9.41 -20.84 13.86
C THR A 151 -9.34 -20.86 12.33
N PHE A 152 -8.43 -20.09 11.73
CA PHE A 152 -8.24 -20.07 10.27
C PHE A 152 -7.63 -21.40 9.76
N GLY A 153 -6.61 -21.97 10.43
CA GLY A 153 -5.93 -23.21 9.97
C GLY A 153 -6.69 -24.53 10.24
N ARG A 154 -7.75 -24.49 11.05
CA ARG A 154 -8.63 -25.64 11.35
C ARG A 154 -9.72 -25.87 10.29
N GLY A 155 -9.90 -24.95 9.34
CA GLY A 155 -10.96 -25.05 8.33
C GLY A 155 -12.38 -24.85 8.88
N GLN A 156 -12.50 -24.19 10.03
CA GLN A 156 -13.74 -24.10 10.82
C GLN A 156 -14.87 -23.31 10.13
N PHE A 157 -14.57 -22.66 9.00
CA PHE A 157 -15.47 -21.82 8.21
C PHE A 157 -15.56 -22.27 6.73
N GLY A 158 -15.36 -23.57 6.45
CA GLY A 158 -15.53 -24.16 5.11
C GLY A 158 -14.32 -24.05 4.18
N TYR A 159 -13.39 -23.13 4.44
CA TYR A 159 -12.11 -22.99 3.74
C TYR A 159 -10.96 -23.34 4.68
N ASP A 160 -10.00 -24.16 4.26
CA ASP A 160 -9.00 -24.75 5.17
C ASP A 160 -7.93 -23.79 5.70
N GLY A 161 -7.78 -22.61 5.10
CA GLY A 161 -6.83 -21.56 5.48
C GLY A 161 -5.35 -21.95 5.32
N ARG A 162 -5.04 -23.13 4.77
CA ARG A 162 -3.67 -23.66 4.65
C ARG A 162 -3.00 -23.23 3.36
N ASN A 163 -3.80 -23.00 2.32
CA ASN A 163 -3.35 -22.74 0.95
C ASN A 163 -3.83 -21.40 0.38
N SER A 164 -4.93 -20.82 0.89
CA SER A 164 -5.45 -19.52 0.44
C SER A 164 -5.02 -18.40 1.39
N PRO A 165 -4.68 -17.20 0.90
CA PRO A 165 -4.53 -16.01 1.74
C PRO A 165 -5.86 -15.64 2.40
N VAL A 166 -5.80 -15.16 3.65
CA VAL A 166 -6.97 -14.63 4.38
C VAL A 166 -6.68 -13.19 4.77
N VAL A 167 -7.58 -12.28 4.42
CA VAL A 167 -7.56 -10.87 4.87
C VAL A 167 -8.49 -10.75 6.06
N PHE A 168 -8.05 -10.09 7.13
CA PHE A 168 -8.84 -9.99 8.37
C PHE A 168 -8.70 -8.64 9.07
N ALA A 169 -9.73 -8.29 9.84
CA ALA A 169 -9.75 -7.21 10.80
C ALA A 169 -10.37 -7.68 12.13
N VAL A 170 -9.78 -7.26 13.25
CA VAL A 170 -10.36 -7.32 14.59
C VAL A 170 -10.65 -5.90 15.00
N ARG A 171 -11.92 -5.54 15.19
CA ARG A 171 -12.34 -4.20 15.59
C ARG A 171 -12.98 -4.24 16.97
N GLY A 172 -12.62 -3.28 17.83
CA GLY A 172 -13.21 -3.17 19.16
C GLY A 172 -12.24 -2.62 20.20
N ALA A 173 -12.29 -3.21 21.40
CA ALA A 173 -11.44 -2.86 22.52
C ALA A 173 -10.50 -4.02 22.86
N PHE A 174 -9.26 -3.68 23.20
CA PHE A 174 -8.21 -4.64 23.51
C PHE A 174 -7.74 -4.39 24.94
N LYS A 175 -7.71 -5.44 25.74
CA LYS A 175 -7.14 -5.41 27.09
C LYS A 175 -5.64 -5.16 27.00
N LEU A 176 -5.00 -5.75 25.98
CA LEU A 176 -3.60 -5.52 25.65
C LEU A 176 -3.37 -5.66 24.13
N VAL A 177 -2.45 -4.86 23.57
CA VAL A 177 -1.86 -5.04 22.23
C VAL A 177 -0.34 -4.95 22.37
N LYS A 178 0.38 -6.01 22.03
CA LYS A 178 1.86 -6.04 21.97
C LYS A 178 2.30 -5.79 20.54
N LEU A 179 3.17 -4.81 20.36
CA LEU A 179 3.78 -4.48 19.08
C LEU A 179 5.23 -5.00 19.00
N LYS A 180 5.82 -4.89 17.82
CA LYS A 180 7.28 -5.00 17.66
C LYS A 180 8.00 -3.92 18.47
N PHE A 181 9.32 -4.10 18.62
CA PHE A 181 10.21 -3.20 19.38
C PHE A 181 9.90 -3.07 20.88
N GLY A 182 8.96 -3.86 21.42
CA GLY A 182 8.67 -3.96 22.85
C GLY A 182 7.54 -3.05 23.34
N VAL A 183 6.95 -2.23 22.46
CA VAL A 183 5.81 -1.37 22.81
C VAL A 183 4.59 -2.22 23.12
N THR A 184 3.86 -1.86 24.18
CA THR A 184 2.60 -2.49 24.56
C THR A 184 1.59 -1.42 24.94
N PHE A 185 0.37 -1.53 24.43
CA PHE A 185 -0.77 -0.71 24.85
C PHE A 185 -1.73 -1.56 25.68
N GLU A 186 -2.35 -0.94 26.69
CA GLU A 186 -3.36 -1.57 27.54
C GLU A 186 -4.69 -0.82 27.44
N ASN A 187 -5.81 -1.55 27.58
CA ASN A 187 -7.18 -1.00 27.59
C ASN A 187 -7.48 -0.03 26.43
N VAL A 188 -7.01 -0.37 25.23
CA VAL A 188 -7.02 0.51 24.06
C VAL A 188 -8.13 0.12 23.07
N GLN A 189 -8.85 1.10 22.53
CA GLN A 189 -9.81 0.88 21.45
C GLN A 189 -9.13 1.07 20.08
N GLY A 190 -9.47 0.25 19.09
CA GLY A 190 -8.94 0.40 17.73
C GLY A 190 -9.26 -0.77 16.79
N VAL A 191 -8.37 -0.96 15.82
CA VAL A 191 -8.43 -2.01 14.80
C VAL A 191 -7.07 -2.70 14.72
N VAL A 192 -7.04 -4.03 14.86
CA VAL A 192 -5.95 -4.87 14.37
C VAL A 192 -6.34 -5.38 12.99
N CYS A 193 -5.49 -5.32 11.98
CA CYS A 193 -5.82 -5.82 10.65
C CYS A 193 -4.60 -6.27 9.85
N GLY A 194 -4.84 -7.15 8.87
CA GLY A 194 -3.83 -7.56 7.91
C GLY A 194 -4.13 -8.90 7.29
N PHE A 195 -3.07 -9.69 7.10
CA PHE A 195 -3.08 -10.88 6.26
C PHE A 195 -2.60 -12.09 7.06
N ALA A 196 -3.30 -13.23 6.93
CA ALA A 196 -2.81 -14.54 7.31
C ALA A 196 -2.42 -15.29 6.04
N LEU A 197 -1.12 -15.56 5.89
CA LEU A 197 -0.50 -16.04 4.66
C LEU A 197 -0.15 -17.54 4.76
N PRO A 198 -0.48 -18.35 3.74
CA PRO A 198 -0.15 -19.77 3.70
C PRO A 198 1.36 -20.02 3.62
N GLY A 199 1.82 -21.19 4.05
CA GLY A 199 3.24 -21.50 4.19
C GLY A 199 4.05 -21.41 2.88
N TRP A 200 3.41 -21.70 1.73
CA TRP A 200 4.05 -21.65 0.41
C TRP A 200 4.37 -20.23 -0.08
N MET A 201 3.77 -19.19 0.52
CA MET A 201 4.04 -17.79 0.16
C MET A 201 5.29 -17.20 0.83
N GLU A 202 6.09 -17.97 1.55
CA GLU A 202 7.20 -17.44 2.38
C GLU A 202 8.16 -16.48 1.64
N GLY A 203 8.61 -16.83 0.43
CA GLY A 203 9.43 -15.93 -0.40
C GLY A 203 8.62 -14.84 -1.11
N ILE A 204 7.33 -15.08 -1.35
CA ILE A 204 6.46 -14.21 -2.16
C ILE A 204 5.94 -13.05 -1.31
N SER A 205 5.24 -13.36 -0.22
CA SER A 205 4.55 -12.42 0.68
C SER A 205 5.05 -12.52 2.13
N GLY A 206 5.79 -13.59 2.44
CA GLY A 206 5.96 -14.10 3.80
C GLY A 206 4.91 -15.16 4.14
N LYS A 207 5.02 -15.72 5.34
CA LYS A 207 4.10 -16.73 5.87
C LYS A 207 3.53 -16.31 7.22
N GLY A 208 2.38 -16.88 7.59
CA GLY A 208 1.71 -16.61 8.86
C GLY A 208 1.10 -15.21 8.92
N PHE A 209 0.98 -14.66 10.13
CA PHE A 209 0.24 -13.42 10.37
C PHE A 209 1.13 -12.19 10.15
N ARG A 210 0.65 -11.26 9.31
CA ARG A 210 1.27 -9.97 9.00
C ARG A 210 0.21 -8.89 9.17
N CYS A 211 0.20 -8.28 10.36
CA CYS A 211 -0.85 -7.36 10.77
C CYS A 211 -0.31 -6.17 11.57
N VAL A 212 -1.08 -5.10 11.56
CA VAL A 212 -0.82 -3.86 12.30
C VAL A 212 -2.00 -3.54 13.21
N PHE A 213 -1.77 -2.69 14.19
CA PHE A 213 -2.79 -2.04 15.00
C PHE A 213 -2.84 -0.54 14.68
N VAL A 214 -4.05 0.03 14.63
CA VAL A 214 -4.28 1.47 14.75
C VAL A 214 -5.37 1.72 15.78
N SER A 215 -5.05 2.57 16.75
CA SER A 215 -5.97 3.08 17.77
C SER A 215 -7.13 3.90 17.17
N GLY A 216 -8.27 3.92 17.85
CA GLY A 216 -9.45 4.71 17.43
C GLY A 216 -9.20 6.22 17.35
N CYS A 217 -8.22 6.73 18.11
CA CYS A 217 -7.77 8.12 18.04
C CYS A 217 -6.74 8.38 16.91
N LYS A 218 -6.33 7.35 16.16
CA LYS A 218 -5.43 7.41 14.99
C LYS A 218 -4.03 7.98 15.28
N ARG A 219 -3.56 7.90 16.54
CA ARG A 219 -2.25 8.42 17.00
C ARG A 219 -1.29 7.36 17.53
N LEU A 220 -1.81 6.19 17.89
CA LEU A 220 -1.03 5.04 18.36
C LEU A 220 -1.24 3.85 17.43
N GLY A 221 -0.18 3.09 17.14
CA GLY A 221 -0.23 1.94 16.23
C GLY A 221 1.14 1.30 15.98
N GLY A 222 1.16 0.26 15.15
CA GLY A 222 2.40 -0.44 14.76
C GLY A 222 2.17 -1.88 14.35
N GLU A 223 3.24 -2.58 13.95
CA GLU A 223 3.18 -4.01 13.64
C GLU A 223 2.92 -4.84 14.90
N VAL A 224 1.89 -5.68 14.86
CA VAL A 224 1.43 -6.48 16.01
C VAL A 224 2.24 -7.77 16.12
N LEU A 225 2.65 -8.10 17.35
CA LEU A 225 3.13 -9.43 17.72
C LEU A 225 1.99 -10.29 18.25
N ASP A 226 1.15 -9.73 19.12
CA ASP A 226 0.05 -10.42 19.79
C ASP A 226 -0.94 -9.42 20.42
N PHE A 227 -2.16 -9.84 20.76
CA PHE A 227 -3.17 -9.01 21.43
C PHE A 227 -4.05 -9.85 22.37
N ASP A 228 -4.89 -9.17 23.16
CA ASP A 228 -5.87 -9.75 24.09
C ASP A 228 -7.20 -8.99 23.91
N SER A 229 -8.19 -9.60 23.27
CA SER A 229 -9.48 -8.96 22.96
C SER A 229 -10.36 -8.76 24.20
N ILE A 230 -11.17 -7.69 24.22
CA ILE A 230 -12.28 -7.54 25.18
C ILE A 230 -13.57 -8.03 24.53
N GLN A 231 -14.39 -8.73 25.31
CA GLN A 231 -15.72 -9.23 24.95
C GLN A 231 -16.56 -8.15 24.23
N GLY A 232 -17.21 -8.54 23.12
CA GLY A 232 -18.02 -7.60 22.33
C GLY A 232 -17.24 -6.84 21.25
N SER A 233 -15.92 -7.01 21.18
CA SER A 233 -15.16 -6.78 19.93
C SER A 233 -15.60 -7.79 18.86
N PHE A 234 -15.20 -7.61 17.60
CA PHE A 234 -15.55 -8.54 16.52
C PHE A 234 -14.38 -8.83 15.58
N VAL A 235 -14.33 -10.05 15.07
CA VAL A 235 -13.39 -10.51 14.06
C VAL A 235 -14.15 -10.64 12.74
N GLU A 236 -13.61 -10.02 11.70
CA GLU A 236 -14.11 -9.97 10.33
C GLU A 236 -13.01 -10.52 9.42
N TRP A 237 -13.35 -11.38 8.45
CA TRP A 237 -12.37 -11.89 7.49
C TRP A 237 -13.00 -12.31 6.17
N SER A 238 -12.14 -12.42 5.16
CA SER A 238 -12.46 -12.99 3.87
C SER A 238 -11.30 -13.80 3.30
N VAL A 239 -11.60 -14.74 2.41
CA VAL A 239 -10.62 -15.62 1.75
C VAL A 239 -10.34 -15.09 0.36
N SER A 240 -9.08 -14.75 0.07
CA SER A 240 -8.70 -14.26 -1.26
C SER A 240 -8.53 -15.43 -2.23
N GLU A 241 -9.51 -15.61 -3.11
CA GLU A 241 -9.47 -16.62 -4.18
C GLU A 241 -8.51 -16.23 -5.33
N ASN A 242 -8.20 -14.94 -5.47
CA ASN A 242 -7.39 -14.39 -6.56
C ASN A 242 -6.21 -13.56 -6.03
N VAL A 243 -5.04 -13.74 -6.66
CA VAL A 243 -3.80 -13.01 -6.38
C VAL A 243 -3.36 -12.30 -7.64
N HIS A 244 -3.27 -10.97 -7.60
CA HIS A 244 -2.73 -10.11 -8.66
C HIS A 244 -1.37 -9.57 -8.22
N MET A 245 -0.38 -9.53 -9.12
CA MET A 245 0.99 -9.15 -8.76
C MET A 245 1.58 -8.09 -9.69
N GLY A 246 1.91 -6.93 -9.12
CA GLY A 246 2.80 -5.95 -9.72
C GLY A 246 4.25 -6.35 -9.49
N LEU A 247 4.96 -6.67 -10.57
CA LEU A 247 6.39 -6.96 -10.52
C LEU A 247 7.18 -5.64 -10.41
N PRO A 248 8.32 -5.62 -9.68
CA PRO A 248 9.29 -4.55 -9.80
C PRO A 248 10.01 -4.67 -11.15
N TRP A 249 10.57 -3.56 -11.66
CA TRP A 249 11.27 -3.54 -12.95
C TRP A 249 12.58 -2.74 -12.83
N ASP A 250 13.61 -3.38 -12.30
CA ASP A 250 14.93 -2.76 -12.16
C ASP A 250 16.06 -3.76 -12.44
N ALA A 251 17.23 -3.23 -12.83
CA ALA A 251 18.37 -4.06 -13.22
C ALA A 251 18.95 -4.90 -12.07
N LYS A 252 18.63 -4.61 -10.81
CA LYS A 252 19.00 -5.47 -9.68
C LYS A 252 18.05 -6.65 -9.59
N PHE A 253 16.73 -6.42 -9.69
CA PHE A 253 15.70 -7.47 -9.73
C PHE A 253 15.95 -8.50 -10.85
N GLU A 254 16.20 -8.04 -12.08
CA GLU A 254 16.49 -8.92 -13.24
C GLU A 254 17.74 -9.81 -13.05
N THR A 255 18.63 -9.48 -12.12
CA THR A 255 19.83 -10.31 -11.80
C THR A 255 19.64 -11.27 -10.63
N MET A 256 18.46 -11.29 -10.00
CA MET A 256 18.20 -12.09 -8.81
C MET A 256 17.97 -13.58 -9.11
N LYS A 257 18.13 -14.38 -8.05
CA LYS A 257 17.66 -15.77 -7.97
C LYS A 257 16.74 -15.83 -6.76
N LEU A 258 15.44 -15.97 -7.03
CA LEU A 258 14.34 -15.89 -6.06
C LEU A 258 13.76 -17.29 -5.78
#